data_AF-A0A2P4Q6T5-F1
#
_entry.id   AF-A0A2P4Q6T5-F1
#
_cell.length_a   1.000
_cell.length_b   1.000
_cell.length_c   1.000
_cell.angle_alpha   90.00
_cell.angle_beta   90.00
_cell.angle_gamma   90.00
#
_symmetry.space_group_name_H-M   'P 1'
#
loop_
_entity.id
_entity.type
_entity.pdbx_description
1 polymer ?
#
loop_
_entity_poly.entity_id
_entity_poly.type
_entity_poly.pdbx_seq_one_letter_code
_entity_poly.pdbx_strand_id
1 'polypeptide(L)'
;MVFKKCKELLDFNDTLAKTQLFHLEYLLNKNNSTELNNILIRINQISNIKDSELLILVRCKVYVELKMYHEAMLDLNLLYDKNLYYSRIILYISYTYLLREITDFWLYLNVNNNNNDLSKLGIVNEFSKYMYESKIRVYFISNMVNLNSKLHQLQENDINSLSEKIISSKNEELYLNLPMLYFNYSYRVIWKISVKEVLNKDSFIKFIIKSTNSEQYKDFELKHYEHVLKYEDMLKLEGLGWIEYQLSENVYYKYVQLSIKINGSINMQIDYVRNGYKLYNDEKITYFPNIVGDILPNFHEWCPNVPETFKDKYFSRKEMENLLELKDIINYL
;
A
#
# COMPACT_ATOMS: atom_id res chain seq x y z
N MET A 1 15.40 -25.20 17.59
CA MET A 1 16.63 -25.66 16.89
C MET A 1 16.88 -24.87 15.61
N VAL A 2 15.84 -24.57 14.85
CA VAL A 2 15.83 -23.79 13.60
C VAL A 2 16.33 -22.34 13.72
N PHE A 3 15.79 -21.56 14.66
CA PHE A 3 16.19 -20.16 14.88
C PHE A 3 17.69 -20.02 15.19
N LYS A 4 18.28 -21.03 15.84
CA LYS A 4 19.71 -21.09 16.14
C LYS A 4 20.56 -21.25 14.87
N LYS A 5 20.09 -21.99 13.87
CA LYS A 5 20.74 -22.12 12.56
C LYS A 5 20.60 -20.86 11.69
N CYS A 6 19.46 -20.16 11.71
CA CYS A 6 19.35 -18.86 11.03
C CYS A 6 20.32 -17.83 11.62
N LYS A 7 20.48 -17.87 12.95
CA LYS A 7 21.48 -17.07 13.67
C LYS A 7 22.93 -17.45 13.27
N GLU A 8 23.21 -18.68 12.85
CA GLU A 8 24.55 -19.09 12.40
C GLU A 8 24.84 -18.73 10.93
N LEU A 9 23.81 -18.46 10.12
CA LEU A 9 23.91 -18.19 8.67
C LEU A 9 23.97 -16.70 8.31
N LEU A 10 23.54 -15.81 9.19
CA LEU A 10 23.53 -14.37 8.96
C LEU A 10 24.90 -13.77 9.29
N ASP A 11 25.54 -13.12 8.33
CA ASP A 11 26.72 -12.29 8.63
C ASP A 11 26.28 -11.10 9.50
N PHE A 12 26.67 -11.14 10.77
CA PHE A 12 26.32 -10.13 11.76
C PHE A 12 26.99 -8.78 11.53
N ASN A 13 27.79 -8.60 10.48
CA ASN A 13 28.28 -7.29 10.10
C ASN A 13 27.34 -6.55 9.14
N ASP A 14 26.37 -7.24 8.54
CA ASP A 14 25.39 -6.63 7.64
C ASP A 14 24.17 -6.07 8.41
N THR A 15 23.81 -4.82 8.11
CA THR A 15 22.65 -4.14 8.69
C THR A 15 21.35 -4.79 8.24
N LEU A 16 21.27 -5.27 6.99
CA LEU A 16 20.06 -5.91 6.47
C LEU A 16 19.78 -7.24 7.19
N ALA A 17 20.81 -8.10 7.31
CA ALA A 17 20.74 -9.35 8.06
C ALA A 17 20.27 -9.17 9.51
N LYS A 18 20.77 -8.13 10.20
CA LYS A 18 20.31 -7.75 11.54
C LYS A 18 18.84 -7.33 11.56
N THR A 19 18.43 -6.49 10.61
CA THR A 19 17.04 -6.03 10.53
C THR A 19 16.08 -7.20 10.29
N GLN A 20 16.44 -8.14 9.41
CA GLN A 20 15.66 -9.35 9.16
C GLN A 20 15.52 -10.21 10.43
N LEU A 21 16.61 -10.37 11.20
CA LEU A 21 16.58 -11.09 12.46
C LEU A 21 15.61 -10.44 13.46
N PHE A 22 15.65 -9.12 13.62
CA PHE A 22 14.70 -8.41 14.49
C PHE A 22 13.26 -8.56 14.01
N HIS A 23 13.03 -8.54 12.70
CA HIS A 23 11.69 -8.73 12.16
C HIS A 23 11.15 -10.14 12.49
N LEU A 24 11.97 -11.17 12.32
CA LEU A 24 11.62 -12.54 12.68
C LEU A 24 11.39 -12.70 14.18
N GLU A 25 12.26 -12.13 15.02
CA GLU A 25 12.09 -12.10 16.48
C GLU A 25 10.78 -11.43 16.87
N TYR A 26 10.43 -10.31 16.22
CA TYR A 26 9.15 -9.64 16.41
C TYR A 26 7.96 -10.54 16.05
N LEU A 27 7.98 -11.17 14.86
CA LEU A 27 6.89 -12.04 14.41
C LEU A 27 6.65 -13.21 15.35
N LEU A 28 7.73 -13.83 15.87
CA LEU A 28 7.64 -14.93 16.82
C LEU A 28 7.12 -14.51 18.20
N ASN A 29 7.29 -13.23 18.57
CA ASN A 29 7.03 -12.74 19.92
C ASN A 29 5.99 -11.61 19.98
N LYS A 30 5.16 -11.43 18.94
CA LYS A 30 4.17 -10.34 18.81
C LYS A 30 3.29 -10.15 20.06
N ASN A 31 3.01 -11.25 20.78
CA ASN A 31 2.15 -11.25 21.97
C ASN A 31 2.92 -11.29 23.31
N ASN A 32 4.25 -11.20 23.29
CA ASN A 32 5.09 -11.26 24.49
C ASN A 32 5.78 -9.92 24.74
N SER A 33 5.22 -9.11 25.64
CA SER A 33 5.71 -7.77 25.94
C SER A 33 7.15 -7.75 26.49
N THR A 34 7.58 -8.76 27.24
CA THR A 34 8.95 -8.85 27.73
C THR A 34 9.95 -9.04 26.58
N GLU A 35 9.64 -9.93 25.66
CA GLU A 35 10.50 -10.17 24.49
C GLU A 35 10.50 -8.98 23.52
N LEU A 36 9.35 -8.34 23.31
CA LEU A 36 9.26 -7.11 22.53
C LEU A 36 10.12 -5.98 23.13
N ASN A 37 10.12 -5.83 24.46
CA ASN A 37 11.00 -4.87 25.14
C ASN A 37 12.48 -5.23 24.96
N ASN A 38 12.85 -6.50 25.01
CA ASN A 38 14.23 -6.95 24.75
C ASN A 38 14.67 -6.63 23.31
N ILE A 39 13.80 -6.88 22.33
CA ILE A 39 14.00 -6.51 20.92
C ILE A 39 14.21 -5.00 20.82
N LEU A 40 13.34 -4.22 21.46
CA LEU A 40 13.41 -2.76 21.44
C LEU A 40 14.73 -2.21 22.02
N ILE A 41 15.18 -2.73 23.16
CA ILE A 41 16.46 -2.34 23.77
C ILE A 41 17.62 -2.60 22.80
N ARG A 42 17.64 -3.78 22.18
CA ARG A 42 18.69 -4.17 21.22
C ARG A 42 18.67 -3.29 19.97
N ILE A 43 17.49 -2.98 19.44
CA ILE A 43 17.34 -2.09 18.29
C ILE A 43 17.85 -0.67 18.63
N ASN A 44 17.51 -0.14 19.81
CA ASN A 44 17.90 1.21 20.22
C ASN A 44 19.40 1.36 20.55
N GLN A 45 20.12 0.26 20.76
CA GLN A 45 21.58 0.26 20.90
C GLN A 45 22.33 0.38 19.56
N ILE A 46 21.63 0.23 18.43
CA ILE A 46 22.25 0.33 17.10
C ILE A 46 22.50 1.80 16.78
N SER A 47 23.78 2.16 16.66
CA SER A 47 24.18 3.46 16.12
C SER A 47 23.61 3.65 14.72
N ASN A 48 23.17 4.86 14.38
CA ASN A 48 22.67 5.21 13.05
C ASN A 48 21.40 4.44 12.62
N ILE A 49 20.52 4.08 13.57
CA ILE A 49 19.19 3.52 13.25
C ILE A 49 18.41 4.39 12.25
N LYS A 50 18.66 5.70 12.29
CA LYS A 50 18.11 6.67 11.35
C LYS A 50 18.55 6.45 9.91
N ASP A 51 19.45 5.55 9.58
CA ASP A 51 19.88 5.28 8.21
C ASP A 51 19.15 4.07 7.59
N SER A 52 18.49 3.23 8.40
CA SER A 52 17.80 2.01 7.95
C SER A 52 16.28 2.12 8.09
N GLU A 53 15.57 2.28 6.98
CA GLU A 53 14.10 2.34 6.95
C GLU A 53 13.43 1.06 7.43
N LEU A 54 13.96 -0.09 7.01
CA LEU A 54 13.45 -1.38 7.44
C LEU A 54 13.59 -1.55 8.96
N LEU A 55 14.69 -1.09 9.55
CA LEU A 55 14.89 -1.15 11.00
C LEU A 55 13.93 -0.21 11.74
N ILE A 56 13.71 0.99 11.19
CA ILE A 56 12.71 1.93 11.72
C ILE A 56 11.31 1.31 11.65
N LEU A 57 10.96 0.64 10.55
CA LEU A 57 9.66 -0.05 10.42
C LEU A 57 9.49 -1.15 11.47
N VAL A 58 10.50 -2.01 11.67
CA VAL A 58 10.45 -3.06 12.69
C VAL A 58 10.31 -2.45 14.08
N ARG A 59 11.06 -1.39 14.39
CA ARG A 59 10.94 -0.67 15.66
C ARG A 59 9.55 -0.05 15.85
N CYS A 60 9.01 0.57 14.81
CA CYS A 60 7.66 1.12 14.79
C CYS A 60 6.64 0.02 15.12
N LYS A 61 6.72 -1.15 14.48
CA LYS A 61 5.85 -2.29 14.77
C LYS A 61 5.91 -2.71 16.24
N VAL A 62 7.13 -2.84 16.78
CA VAL A 62 7.34 -3.18 18.20
C VAL A 62 6.71 -2.13 19.12
N TYR A 63 6.91 -0.83 18.84
CA TYR A 63 6.30 0.24 19.62
C TYR A 63 4.77 0.19 19.60
N VAL A 64 4.18 -0.09 18.43
CA VAL A 64 2.72 -0.18 18.31
C VAL A 64 2.18 -1.35 19.14
N GLU A 65 2.78 -2.54 19.09
CA GLU A 65 2.36 -3.68 19.93
C GLU A 65 2.50 -3.40 21.42
N LEU A 66 3.55 -2.66 21.82
CA LEU A 66 3.78 -2.22 23.19
C LEU A 66 2.88 -1.04 23.61
N LYS A 67 2.00 -0.56 22.73
CA LYS A 67 1.15 0.64 22.93
C LYS A 67 1.92 1.93 23.21
N MET A 68 3.17 1.99 22.78
CA MET A 68 4.04 3.17 22.83
C MET A 68 3.77 4.06 21.60
N TYR A 69 2.54 4.57 21.50
CA TYR A 69 2.04 5.20 20.27
C TYR A 69 2.73 6.52 19.91
N HIS A 70 3.22 7.26 20.90
CA HIS A 70 3.97 8.49 20.63
C HIS A 70 5.30 8.17 19.91
N GLU A 71 6.03 7.18 20.40
CA GLU A 71 7.28 6.70 19.81
C GLU A 71 7.06 6.08 18.44
N ALA A 72 5.99 5.28 18.28
CA ALA A 72 5.58 4.75 16.98
C ALA A 72 5.26 5.87 15.98
N MET A 73 4.58 6.94 16.42
CA MET A 73 4.29 8.11 15.59
C MET A 73 5.57 8.80 15.12
N LEU A 74 6.57 8.95 15.99
CA LEU A 74 7.87 9.54 15.63
C LEU A 74 8.60 8.70 14.58
N ASP A 75 8.58 7.37 14.71
CA ASP A 75 9.18 6.46 13.73
C ASP A 75 8.43 6.48 12.39
N LEU A 76 7.08 6.52 12.41
CA LEU A 76 6.27 6.67 11.21
C LEU A 76 6.55 8.00 10.50
N ASN A 77 6.67 9.10 11.24
CA ASN A 77 7.04 10.41 10.69
C ASN A 77 8.45 10.40 10.10
N LEU A 78 9.40 9.70 10.73
CA LEU A 78 10.74 9.55 10.19
C LEU A 78 10.75 8.73 8.88
N LEU A 79 9.95 7.66 8.79
CA LEU A 79 9.74 6.92 7.55
C LEU A 79 9.13 7.82 6.48
N TYR A 80 8.18 8.67 6.84
CA TYR A 80 7.57 9.63 5.94
C TYR A 80 8.62 10.62 5.40
N ASP A 81 9.37 11.27 6.29
CA ASP A 81 10.34 12.30 5.91
C ASP A 81 11.46 11.77 5.01
N LYS A 82 11.90 10.52 5.22
CA LYS A 82 12.87 9.85 4.33
C LYS A 82 12.33 9.54 2.94
N ASN A 83 11.03 9.34 2.84
CA ASN A 83 10.34 8.94 1.63
C ASN A 83 9.53 10.10 1.01
N LEU A 84 9.81 11.33 1.46
CA LEU A 84 9.29 12.57 0.88
C LEU A 84 9.71 12.77 -0.58
N TYR A 85 10.81 12.15 -1.00
CA TYR A 85 11.23 12.15 -2.39
C TYR A 85 10.22 11.37 -3.25
N TYR A 86 9.81 11.99 -4.36
CA TYR A 86 8.68 11.54 -5.16
C TYR A 86 8.73 10.08 -5.64
N SER A 87 9.92 9.53 -5.91
CA SER A 87 10.11 8.13 -6.30
C SER A 87 9.93 7.12 -5.15
N ARG A 88 9.87 7.60 -3.90
CA ARG A 88 9.89 6.77 -2.69
C ARG A 88 8.59 6.81 -1.91
N ILE A 89 7.62 7.61 -2.34
CA ILE A 89 6.32 7.73 -1.67
C ILE A 89 5.56 6.39 -1.63
N ILE A 90 5.73 5.55 -2.66
CA ILE A 90 5.13 4.22 -2.69
C ILE A 90 5.70 3.33 -1.59
N LEU A 91 7.01 3.46 -1.27
CA LEU A 91 7.62 2.74 -0.14
C LEU A 91 6.91 3.10 1.18
N TYR A 92 6.63 4.38 1.39
CA TYR A 92 5.91 4.80 2.58
C TYR A 92 4.47 4.28 2.63
N ILE A 93 3.74 4.31 1.50
CA ILE A 93 2.37 3.77 1.43
C ILE A 93 2.37 2.30 1.86
N SER A 94 3.35 1.55 1.40
CA SER A 94 3.49 0.14 1.74
C SER A 94 4.01 -0.11 3.17
N TYR A 95 4.85 0.76 3.74
CA TYR A 95 5.16 0.68 5.17
C TYR A 95 3.91 0.92 6.02
N THR A 96 3.08 1.87 5.62
CA THR A 96 1.81 2.19 6.27
C THR A 96 0.82 1.03 6.15
N TYR A 97 0.75 0.38 5.00
CA TYR A 97 -0.03 -0.86 4.78
C TYR A 97 0.30 -1.96 5.79
N LEU A 98 1.57 -2.12 6.15
CA LEU A 98 2.02 -3.16 7.07
C LEU A 98 1.67 -2.90 8.54
N LEU A 99 1.16 -1.71 8.84
CA LEU A 99 0.66 -1.30 10.14
C LEU A 99 -0.88 -1.22 10.17
N ARG A 100 -1.57 -1.51 9.05
CA ARG A 100 -3.01 -1.26 8.89
C ARG A 100 -3.89 -1.97 9.92
N GLU A 101 -3.49 -3.17 10.35
CA GLU A 101 -4.29 -4.04 11.23
C GLU A 101 -4.42 -3.47 12.65
N ILE A 102 -3.56 -2.54 13.05
CA ILE A 102 -3.49 -2.05 14.43
C ILE A 102 -4.38 -0.81 14.60
N THR A 103 -5.69 -1.03 14.74
CA THR A 103 -6.73 0.01 14.77
C THR A 103 -6.50 1.10 15.82
N ASP A 104 -6.07 0.72 17.02
CA ASP A 104 -5.87 1.64 18.15
C ASP A 104 -4.80 2.69 17.86
N PHE A 105 -3.78 2.33 17.09
CA PHE A 105 -2.72 3.25 16.69
C PHE A 105 -3.22 4.33 15.73
N TRP A 106 -4.05 3.94 14.74
CA TRP A 106 -4.65 4.90 13.81
C TRP A 106 -5.62 5.84 14.52
N LEU A 107 -6.39 5.34 15.49
CA LEU A 107 -7.23 6.17 16.34
C LEU A 107 -6.39 7.20 17.11
N TYR A 108 -5.28 6.79 17.73
CA TYR A 108 -4.36 7.69 18.43
C TYR A 108 -3.83 8.81 17.50
N LEU A 109 -3.41 8.45 16.28
CA LEU A 109 -2.91 9.42 15.31
C LEU A 109 -3.98 10.43 14.88
N ASN A 110 -5.22 9.99 14.70
CA ASN A 110 -6.31 10.87 14.27
C ASN A 110 -6.85 11.76 15.38
N VAL A 111 -6.83 11.33 16.64
CA VAL A 111 -7.19 12.20 17.79
C VAL A 111 -6.24 13.41 17.88
N ASN A 112 -4.97 13.23 17.51
CA ASN A 112 -3.98 14.29 17.50
C ASN A 112 -4.04 15.17 16.24
N ASN A 113 -4.80 14.77 15.21
CA ASN A 113 -5.02 15.53 13.99
C ASN A 113 -6.37 16.27 14.06
N ASN A 114 -6.48 17.42 13.37
CA ASN A 114 -7.74 18.18 13.32
C ASN A 114 -8.89 17.28 12.84
N ASN A 115 -9.87 17.02 13.71
CA ASN A 115 -11.00 16.14 13.45
C ASN A 115 -11.97 16.72 12.41
N ASN A 116 -11.62 16.61 11.13
CA ASN A 116 -12.56 16.85 10.06
C ASN A 116 -13.48 15.63 9.93
N ASP A 117 -14.78 15.88 9.87
CA ASP A 117 -15.76 14.85 9.54
C ASP A 117 -15.66 14.51 8.04
N LEU A 118 -15.05 13.37 7.75
CA LEU A 118 -14.87 12.85 6.39
C LEU A 118 -15.96 11.84 5.98
N SER A 119 -17.01 11.67 6.78
CA SER A 119 -18.13 10.79 6.46
C SER A 119 -18.82 11.18 5.15
N LYS A 120 -18.82 12.48 4.81
CA LYS A 120 -19.30 13.01 3.52
C LYS A 120 -18.51 12.47 2.31
N LEU A 121 -17.29 12.00 2.53
CA LEU A 121 -16.44 11.34 1.52
C LEU A 121 -16.55 9.81 1.59
N GLY A 122 -17.38 9.26 2.49
CA GLY A 122 -17.51 7.84 2.75
C GLY A 122 -16.36 7.26 3.58
N ILE A 123 -15.49 8.10 4.15
CA ILE A 123 -14.35 7.68 4.96
C ILE A 123 -14.84 7.49 6.40
N VAL A 124 -14.83 6.24 6.88
CA VAL A 124 -15.36 5.87 8.20
C VAL A 124 -14.34 5.21 9.12
N ASN A 125 -13.28 4.61 8.57
CA ASN A 125 -12.25 3.95 9.36
C ASN A 125 -11.03 4.86 9.57
N GLU A 126 -10.40 4.73 10.73
CA GLU A 126 -9.30 5.60 11.16
C GLU A 126 -8.07 5.48 10.24
N PHE A 127 -7.78 4.29 9.72
CA PHE A 127 -6.68 4.09 8.76
C PHE A 127 -6.90 4.89 7.46
N SER A 128 -8.11 4.85 6.91
CA SER A 128 -8.49 5.57 5.69
C SER A 128 -8.51 7.07 5.91
N LYS A 129 -8.96 7.51 7.09
CA LYS A 129 -8.84 8.90 7.51
C LYS A 129 -7.38 9.33 7.55
N TYR A 130 -6.51 8.56 8.19
CA TYR A 130 -5.07 8.84 8.20
C TYR A 130 -4.49 8.89 6.78
N MET A 131 -4.80 7.91 5.94
CA MET A 131 -4.28 7.85 4.56
C MET A 131 -4.73 9.03 3.69
N TYR A 132 -5.96 9.50 3.88
CA TYR A 132 -6.49 10.66 3.19
C TYR A 132 -5.99 11.99 3.77
N GLU A 133 -5.91 12.11 5.10
CA GLU A 133 -5.47 13.33 5.79
C GLU A 133 -3.95 13.52 5.77
N SER A 134 -3.20 12.42 5.64
CA SER A 134 -1.77 12.44 5.40
C SER A 134 -1.43 13.26 4.16
N LYS A 135 -0.17 13.66 4.07
CA LYS A 135 0.35 14.42 2.92
C LYS A 135 0.23 13.67 1.58
N ILE A 136 -0.05 12.36 1.58
CA ILE A 136 -0.15 11.51 0.38
C ILE A 136 -1.53 11.57 -0.28
N ARG A 137 -2.58 11.91 0.49
CA ARG A 137 -3.95 12.06 -0.02
C ARG A 137 -4.45 10.81 -0.75
N VAL A 138 -4.29 9.63 -0.13
CA VAL A 138 -4.83 8.38 -0.68
C VAL A 138 -6.32 8.29 -0.35
N TYR A 139 -7.15 8.15 -1.37
CA TYR A 139 -8.58 7.88 -1.25
C TYR A 139 -8.89 6.46 -1.73
N PHE A 140 -9.29 5.59 -0.82
CA PHE A 140 -9.70 4.22 -1.15
C PHE A 140 -11.03 4.21 -1.87
N ILE A 141 -11.09 3.46 -2.98
CA ILE A 141 -12.33 3.31 -3.75
C ILE A 141 -13.38 2.55 -2.94
N SER A 142 -12.96 1.66 -2.03
CA SER A 142 -13.87 0.95 -1.13
C SER A 142 -14.69 1.88 -0.21
N ASN A 143 -14.24 3.11 0.05
CA ASN A 143 -15.02 4.12 0.77
C ASN A 143 -16.31 4.53 0.03
N MET A 144 -16.33 4.40 -1.30
CA MET A 144 -17.52 4.72 -2.12
C MET A 144 -18.72 3.85 -1.76
N VAL A 145 -18.49 2.65 -1.23
CA VAL A 145 -19.56 1.74 -0.80
C VAL A 145 -20.38 2.34 0.35
N ASN A 146 -19.75 3.14 1.21
CA ASN A 146 -20.43 3.85 2.30
C ASN A 146 -21.32 4.99 1.78
N LEU A 147 -21.06 5.50 0.58
CA LEU A 147 -21.88 6.53 -0.08
C LEU A 147 -22.98 5.93 -0.97
N ASN A 148 -22.73 4.76 -1.54
CA ASN A 148 -23.66 4.07 -2.43
C ASN A 148 -23.60 2.55 -2.21
N SER A 149 -24.56 2.04 -1.45
CA SER A 149 -24.65 0.62 -1.09
C SER A 149 -24.79 -0.32 -2.29
N LYS A 150 -25.21 0.17 -3.47
CA LYS A 150 -25.25 -0.66 -4.70
C LYS A 150 -23.86 -1.17 -5.09
N LEU A 151 -22.81 -0.43 -4.74
CA LEU A 151 -21.42 -0.82 -5.02
C LEU A 151 -20.96 -2.05 -4.22
N HIS A 152 -21.70 -2.49 -3.19
CA HIS A 152 -21.39 -3.74 -2.48
C HIS A 152 -21.33 -4.95 -3.42
N GLN A 153 -22.13 -4.97 -4.49
CA GLN A 153 -22.15 -6.08 -5.44
C GLN A 153 -20.86 -6.18 -6.28
N LEU A 154 -20.13 -5.07 -6.39
CA LEU A 154 -18.88 -4.95 -7.15
C LEU A 154 -17.65 -4.99 -6.23
N GLN A 155 -17.86 -4.98 -4.91
CA GLN A 155 -16.77 -5.05 -3.94
C GLN A 155 -16.24 -6.48 -3.83
N GLU A 156 -14.93 -6.61 -3.86
CA GLU A 156 -14.21 -7.88 -3.67
C GLU A 156 -13.13 -7.70 -2.61
N ASN A 157 -12.81 -8.78 -1.90
CA ASN A 157 -11.64 -8.80 -1.03
C ASN A 157 -10.39 -9.10 -1.87
N ASP A 158 -9.32 -8.35 -1.65
CA ASP A 158 -8.02 -8.61 -2.25
C ASP A 158 -6.94 -8.36 -1.21
N ILE A 159 -6.18 -9.39 -0.84
CA ILE A 159 -5.11 -9.29 0.15
C ILE A 159 -4.02 -8.33 -0.34
N ASN A 160 -3.80 -8.21 -1.64
CA ASN A 160 -2.83 -7.29 -2.24
C ASN A 160 -3.38 -5.86 -2.43
N SER A 161 -4.60 -5.60 -1.97
CA SER A 161 -5.14 -4.24 -1.86
C SER A 161 -4.71 -3.59 -0.56
N LEU A 162 -4.47 -2.28 -0.62
CA LEU A 162 -4.07 -1.47 0.52
C LEU A 162 -5.21 -1.33 1.55
N SER A 163 -6.47 -1.45 1.13
CA SER A 163 -7.65 -1.44 2.02
C SER A 163 -8.30 -2.82 2.22
N GLU A 164 -7.68 -3.88 1.69
CA GLU A 164 -8.20 -5.25 1.58
C GLU A 164 -9.48 -5.39 0.74
N LYS A 165 -10.02 -4.27 0.25
CA LYS A 165 -11.27 -4.18 -0.47
C LYS A 165 -11.09 -3.37 -1.73
N ILE A 166 -11.47 -3.94 -2.86
CA ILE A 166 -11.41 -3.28 -4.17
C ILE A 166 -12.78 -3.22 -4.81
N ILE A 167 -12.92 -2.41 -5.86
CA ILE A 167 -14.07 -2.47 -6.77
C ILE A 167 -13.64 -3.12 -8.07
N SER A 168 -14.38 -4.14 -8.46
CA SER A 168 -14.18 -4.93 -9.69
C SER A 168 -15.32 -4.64 -10.66
N SER A 169 -15.00 -4.41 -11.93
CA SER A 169 -16.01 -4.25 -12.98
C SER A 169 -16.66 -5.57 -13.37
N LYS A 170 -16.04 -6.73 -13.09
CA LYS A 170 -16.57 -8.07 -13.41
C LYS A 170 -17.01 -8.23 -14.88
N ASN A 171 -16.29 -7.64 -15.83
CA ASN A 171 -16.64 -7.60 -17.26
C ASN A 171 -17.92 -6.82 -17.60
N GLU A 172 -18.46 -6.04 -16.67
CA GLU A 172 -19.62 -5.18 -16.88
C GLU A 172 -19.22 -3.71 -17.05
N GLU A 173 -20.15 -2.92 -17.59
CA GLU A 173 -19.98 -1.47 -17.62
C GLU A 173 -20.02 -0.91 -16.21
N LEU A 174 -19.03 -0.07 -15.89
CA LEU A 174 -18.89 0.52 -14.57
C LEU A 174 -18.71 2.02 -14.70
N TYR A 175 -19.49 2.80 -13.96
CA TYR A 175 -19.27 4.21 -13.77
C TYR A 175 -19.12 4.54 -12.30
N LEU A 176 -17.93 4.97 -11.90
CA LEU A 176 -17.65 5.48 -10.55
C LEU A 176 -17.47 6.98 -10.64
N ASN A 177 -18.25 7.72 -9.84
CA ASN A 177 -18.12 9.17 -9.69
C ASN A 177 -17.78 9.49 -8.24
N LEU A 178 -16.51 9.81 -7.97
CA LEU A 178 -16.03 10.06 -6.62
C LEU A 178 -16.53 11.41 -6.10
N PRO A 179 -16.60 11.59 -4.77
CA PRO A 179 -16.86 12.90 -4.18
C PRO A 179 -15.75 13.90 -4.53
N MET A 180 -16.00 15.18 -4.29
CA MET A 180 -14.99 16.22 -4.45
C MET A 180 -13.88 16.03 -3.40
N LEU A 181 -12.68 15.63 -3.84
CA LEU A 181 -11.53 15.37 -2.97
C LEU A 181 -10.65 16.62 -2.83
N TYR A 182 -9.99 16.75 -1.68
CA TYR A 182 -9.01 17.81 -1.42
C TYR A 182 -7.59 17.27 -1.55
N PHE A 183 -6.88 17.62 -2.62
CA PHE A 183 -5.55 17.09 -2.92
C PHE A 183 -4.38 18.04 -2.60
N ASN A 184 -4.62 19.28 -2.16
CA ASN A 184 -3.61 20.30 -1.86
C ASN A 184 -2.57 20.49 -3.00
N TYR A 185 -2.80 21.45 -3.91
CA TYR A 185 -2.01 21.68 -5.12
C TYR A 185 -1.58 20.36 -5.78
N SER A 186 -2.57 19.64 -6.33
CA SER A 186 -2.29 18.44 -7.09
C SER A 186 -1.38 18.77 -8.27
N TYR A 187 -0.43 17.90 -8.57
CA TYR A 187 0.32 17.98 -9.82
C TYR A 187 -0.20 16.94 -10.80
N ARG A 188 -0.51 15.72 -10.33
CA ARG A 188 -1.05 14.63 -11.17
C ARG A 188 -2.05 13.81 -10.36
N VAL A 189 -2.85 13.00 -11.04
CA VAL A 189 -3.77 12.04 -10.42
C VAL A 189 -3.27 10.64 -10.75
N ILE A 190 -3.17 9.80 -9.72
CA ILE A 190 -2.64 8.43 -9.85
C ILE A 190 -3.69 7.44 -9.37
N TRP A 191 -4.03 6.47 -10.21
CA TRP A 191 -4.97 5.41 -9.89
C TRP A 191 -4.24 4.09 -9.70
N LYS A 192 -4.49 3.40 -8.58
CA LYS A 192 -4.07 2.00 -8.42
C LYS A 192 -5.08 1.09 -9.07
N ILE A 193 -4.69 0.48 -10.19
CA ILE A 193 -5.55 -0.35 -11.04
C ILE A 193 -4.90 -1.68 -11.38
N SER A 194 -5.73 -2.65 -11.73
CA SER A 194 -5.30 -3.92 -12.31
C SER A 194 -6.25 -4.26 -13.45
N VAL A 195 -5.70 -4.49 -14.66
CA VAL A 195 -6.46 -4.93 -15.82
C VAL A 195 -6.18 -6.42 -16.01
N LYS A 196 -7.16 -7.26 -15.69
CA LYS A 196 -7.02 -8.71 -15.76
C LYS A 196 -7.26 -9.23 -17.16
N GLU A 197 -8.28 -8.70 -17.83
CA GLU A 197 -8.72 -9.20 -19.12
C GLU A 197 -9.43 -8.11 -19.93
N VAL A 198 -9.18 -8.06 -21.25
CA VAL A 198 -9.86 -7.16 -22.19
C VAL A 198 -10.43 -7.96 -23.36
N LEU A 199 -11.75 -8.18 -23.35
CA LEU A 199 -12.40 -9.13 -24.27
C LEU A 199 -12.84 -8.53 -25.62
N ASN A 200 -13.04 -7.21 -25.70
CA ASN A 200 -13.62 -6.56 -26.88
C ASN A 200 -12.79 -5.34 -27.33
N LYS A 201 -12.63 -5.18 -28.64
CA LYS A 201 -11.92 -4.07 -29.29
C LYS A 201 -12.61 -2.72 -29.15
N ASP A 202 -13.94 -2.72 -28.96
CA ASP A 202 -14.71 -1.49 -28.74
C ASP A 202 -14.70 -1.04 -27.27
N SER A 203 -14.05 -1.82 -26.39
CA SER A 203 -13.92 -1.49 -24.99
C SER A 203 -13.04 -0.26 -24.77
N PHE A 204 -13.35 0.54 -23.75
CA PHE A 204 -12.52 1.66 -23.34
C PHE A 204 -12.63 1.95 -21.84
N ILE A 205 -11.58 2.56 -21.30
CA ILE A 205 -11.58 3.15 -19.97
C ILE A 205 -11.44 4.66 -20.12
N LYS A 206 -12.39 5.42 -19.61
CA LYS A 206 -12.40 6.88 -19.63
C LYS A 206 -12.27 7.41 -18.21
N PHE A 207 -11.20 8.12 -17.93
CA PHE A 207 -11.00 8.91 -16.72
C PHE A 207 -11.48 10.33 -16.96
N ILE A 208 -12.18 10.89 -15.98
CA ILE A 208 -12.72 12.25 -16.00
C ILE A 208 -12.21 12.95 -14.76
N ILE A 209 -11.65 14.15 -14.94
CA ILE A 209 -11.19 15.00 -13.85
C ILE A 209 -11.93 16.33 -13.96
N LYS A 210 -12.62 16.70 -12.88
CA LYS A 210 -13.20 18.03 -12.69
C LYS A 210 -12.51 18.71 -11.53
N SER A 211 -12.08 19.96 -11.68
CA SER A 211 -11.24 20.58 -10.65
C SER A 211 -11.42 22.09 -10.48
N THR A 212 -11.20 22.57 -9.27
CA THR A 212 -11.36 23.99 -8.87
C THR A 212 -10.49 24.34 -7.64
N ASN A 213 -10.28 25.63 -7.42
CA ASN A 213 -9.61 26.16 -6.23
C ASN A 213 -10.59 26.67 -5.16
N SER A 214 -11.89 26.72 -5.49
CA SER A 214 -12.95 27.17 -4.58
C SER A 214 -13.65 25.99 -3.94
N GLU A 215 -13.85 26.06 -2.62
CA GLU A 215 -14.72 25.12 -1.89
C GLU A 215 -16.20 25.33 -2.27
N GLN A 216 -16.58 26.57 -2.56
CA GLN A 216 -17.88 26.96 -3.08
C GLN A 216 -17.81 26.97 -4.60
N TYR A 217 -18.00 25.82 -5.22
CA TYR A 217 -17.94 25.67 -6.68
C TYR A 217 -19.33 25.58 -7.30
N LYS A 218 -19.44 26.11 -8.52
CA LYS A 218 -20.56 25.81 -9.41
C LYS A 218 -20.04 24.93 -10.55
N ASP A 219 -20.84 23.98 -11.01
CA ASP A 219 -20.39 22.97 -11.98
C ASP A 219 -19.79 23.57 -13.27
N PHE A 220 -20.28 24.71 -13.73
CA PHE A 220 -19.78 25.39 -14.93
C PHE A 220 -18.40 26.05 -14.75
N GLU A 221 -17.92 26.20 -13.52
CA GLU A 221 -16.62 26.80 -13.18
C GLU A 221 -15.50 25.73 -13.09
N LEU A 222 -15.88 24.45 -13.15
CA LEU A 222 -14.94 23.34 -13.04
C LEU A 222 -14.13 23.21 -14.33
N LYS A 223 -12.80 23.19 -14.19
CA LYS A 223 -11.96 22.73 -15.30
C LYS A 223 -12.18 21.24 -15.50
N HIS A 224 -12.31 20.84 -16.76
CA HIS A 224 -12.66 19.48 -17.15
C HIS A 224 -11.55 18.88 -18.02
N TYR A 225 -11.09 17.70 -17.64
CA TYR A 225 -10.10 16.92 -18.39
C TYR A 225 -10.60 15.50 -18.56
N GLU A 226 -10.31 14.91 -19.71
CA GLU A 226 -10.68 13.54 -20.03
C GLU A 226 -9.46 12.79 -20.55
N HIS A 227 -9.24 11.58 -20.05
CA HIS A 227 -8.22 10.67 -20.54
C HIS A 227 -8.87 9.34 -20.90
N VAL A 228 -8.75 8.93 -22.16
CA VAL A 228 -9.37 7.70 -22.66
C VAL A 228 -8.29 6.70 -23.04
N LEU A 229 -8.33 5.52 -22.43
CA LEU A 229 -7.58 4.35 -22.84
C LEU A 229 -8.44 3.55 -23.83
N LYS A 230 -7.93 3.43 -25.05
CA LYS A 230 -8.52 2.55 -26.08
C LYS A 230 -7.96 1.14 -25.94
N TYR A 231 -8.54 0.19 -26.67
CA TYR A 231 -8.14 -1.21 -26.67
C TYR A 231 -6.63 -1.44 -26.73
N GLU A 232 -5.92 -0.81 -27.68
CA GLU A 232 -4.46 -0.96 -27.83
C GLU A 232 -3.66 -0.46 -26.62
N ASP A 233 -4.16 0.54 -25.90
CA ASP A 233 -3.51 1.02 -24.68
C ASP A 233 -3.79 0.10 -23.49
N MET A 234 -5.02 -0.43 -23.41
CA MET A 234 -5.41 -1.36 -22.36
C MET A 234 -4.69 -2.72 -22.47
N LEU A 235 -4.43 -3.20 -23.70
CA LEU A 235 -3.64 -4.40 -23.93
C LEU A 235 -2.21 -4.30 -23.37
N LYS A 236 -1.66 -3.08 -23.24
CA LYS A 236 -0.34 -2.86 -22.60
C LYS A 236 -0.41 -2.99 -21.07
N LEU A 237 -1.61 -2.89 -20.49
CA LEU A 237 -1.85 -2.97 -19.05
C LEU A 237 -2.34 -4.36 -18.61
N GLU A 238 -2.92 -5.12 -19.54
CA GLU A 238 -3.46 -6.45 -19.30
C GLU A 238 -2.39 -7.40 -18.75
N GLY A 239 -2.70 -8.08 -17.64
CA GLY A 239 -1.80 -9.07 -17.04
C GLY A 239 -0.60 -8.50 -16.28
N LEU A 240 -0.43 -7.16 -16.19
CA LEU A 240 0.65 -6.55 -15.40
C LEU A 240 0.47 -6.68 -13.88
N GLY A 241 -0.71 -7.08 -13.42
CA GLY A 241 -1.09 -7.05 -12.01
C GLY A 241 -1.41 -5.64 -11.53
N TRP A 242 -1.13 -5.35 -10.26
CA TRP A 242 -1.40 -4.04 -9.66
C TRP A 242 -0.35 -2.99 -10.07
N ILE A 243 -0.82 -1.91 -10.69
CA ILE A 243 0.00 -0.77 -11.10
C ILE A 243 -0.56 0.54 -10.57
N GLU A 244 0.29 1.55 -10.45
CA GLU A 244 -0.11 2.94 -10.36
C GLU A 244 -0.09 3.58 -11.74
N TYR A 245 -1.28 3.86 -12.29
CA TYR A 245 -1.46 4.53 -13.57
C TYR A 245 -1.59 6.04 -13.37
N GLN A 246 -0.63 6.79 -13.90
CA GLN A 246 -0.55 8.24 -13.78
C GLN A 246 -1.22 8.93 -14.97
N LEU A 247 -2.22 9.77 -14.69
CA LEU A 247 -2.86 10.60 -15.70
C LEU A 247 -1.91 11.72 -16.15
N SER A 248 -1.82 11.95 -17.47
CA SER A 248 -0.83 12.85 -18.06
C SER A 248 -1.13 14.33 -17.82
N GLU A 249 -2.37 14.68 -17.50
CA GLU A 249 -2.79 16.06 -17.30
C GLU A 249 -2.38 16.57 -15.91
N ASN A 250 -1.78 17.76 -15.88
CA ASN A 250 -1.41 18.38 -14.62
C ASN A 250 -2.62 19.10 -14.01
N VAL A 251 -3.05 18.67 -12.83
CA VAL A 251 -4.25 19.18 -12.17
C VAL A 251 -3.89 20.22 -11.10
N TYR A 252 -3.56 21.46 -11.51
CA TYR A 252 -3.13 22.53 -10.58
C TYR A 252 -4.28 23.12 -9.73
N TYR A 253 -5.03 22.27 -9.04
CA TYR A 253 -6.24 22.61 -8.29
C TYR A 253 -6.28 21.92 -6.93
N LYS A 254 -6.91 22.57 -5.97
CA LYS A 254 -7.06 22.05 -4.60
C LYS A 254 -8.17 21.01 -4.48
N TYR A 255 -9.29 21.26 -5.13
CA TYR A 255 -10.47 20.40 -5.12
C TYR A 255 -10.59 19.68 -6.46
N VAL A 256 -10.67 18.36 -6.41
CA VAL A 256 -10.65 17.49 -7.58
C VAL A 256 -11.73 16.42 -7.42
N GLN A 257 -12.71 16.44 -8.31
CA GLN A 257 -13.67 15.35 -8.49
C GLN A 257 -13.16 14.44 -9.61
N LEU A 258 -13.18 13.15 -9.33
CA LEU A 258 -12.62 12.13 -10.19
C LEU A 258 -13.73 11.15 -10.58
N SER A 259 -13.74 10.75 -11.84
CA SER A 259 -14.65 9.71 -12.29
C SER A 259 -13.92 8.76 -13.22
N ILE A 260 -14.36 7.50 -13.23
CA ILE A 260 -13.89 6.49 -14.17
C ILE A 260 -15.10 5.79 -14.77
N LYS A 261 -15.13 5.73 -16.11
CA LYS A 261 -16.11 4.98 -16.89
C LYS A 261 -15.38 3.83 -17.58
N ILE A 262 -15.80 2.61 -17.30
CA ILE A 262 -15.39 1.39 -17.96
C ILE A 262 -16.54 0.97 -18.86
N ASN A 263 -16.27 0.82 -20.14
CA ASN A 263 -17.26 0.47 -21.15
C ASN A 263 -16.79 -0.76 -21.92
N GLY A 264 -17.71 -1.70 -22.13
CA GLY A 264 -17.40 -3.00 -22.74
C GLY A 264 -16.89 -4.03 -21.73
N SER A 265 -16.60 -5.23 -22.23
CA SER A 265 -16.20 -6.37 -21.41
C SER A 265 -14.72 -6.27 -21.01
N ILE A 266 -14.48 -5.55 -19.91
CA ILE A 266 -13.16 -5.39 -19.29
C ILE A 266 -13.25 -5.91 -17.85
N ASN A 267 -12.35 -6.82 -17.48
CA ASN A 267 -12.16 -7.23 -16.09
C ASN A 267 -11.09 -6.34 -15.45
N MET A 268 -11.53 -5.27 -14.79
CA MET A 268 -10.65 -4.30 -14.17
C MET A 268 -10.97 -4.16 -12.69
N GLN A 269 -9.94 -4.07 -11.88
CA GLN A 269 -10.01 -3.83 -10.45
C GLN A 269 -9.38 -2.49 -10.11
N ILE A 270 -9.96 -1.81 -9.12
CA ILE A 270 -9.55 -0.47 -8.69
C ILE A 270 -9.48 -0.45 -7.16
N ASP A 271 -8.33 -0.04 -6.62
CA ASP A 271 -8.07 -0.04 -5.17
C ASP A 271 -8.18 1.35 -4.57
N TYR A 272 -7.37 2.29 -5.05
CA TYR A 272 -7.37 3.67 -4.58
C TYR A 272 -7.02 4.66 -5.68
N VAL A 273 -7.27 5.93 -5.39
CA VAL A 273 -6.73 7.06 -6.14
C VAL A 273 -5.96 7.96 -5.18
N ARG A 274 -4.86 8.56 -5.64
CA ARG A 274 -4.05 9.45 -4.80
C ARG A 274 -3.54 10.66 -5.56
N ASN A 275 -3.15 11.67 -4.81
CA ASN A 275 -2.42 12.78 -5.38
C ASN A 275 -1.02 12.31 -5.84
N GLY A 276 -0.68 12.65 -7.07
CA GLY A 276 0.63 12.49 -7.67
C GLY A 276 1.39 13.80 -7.62
N TYR A 277 2.69 13.68 -7.40
CA TYR A 277 3.60 14.82 -7.48
C TYR A 277 4.29 14.84 -8.84
N LYS A 278 4.79 16.01 -9.24
CA LYS A 278 5.46 16.19 -10.52
C LYS A 278 6.74 15.35 -10.57
N LEU A 279 6.72 14.26 -11.32
CA LEU A 279 7.93 13.54 -11.71
C LEU A 279 8.69 14.37 -12.76
N TYR A 280 10.02 14.35 -12.68
CA TYR A 280 10.87 14.87 -13.77
C TYR A 280 10.92 13.89 -14.96
N ASN A 281 10.48 12.65 -14.76
CA ASN A 281 10.36 11.63 -15.80
C ASN A 281 8.87 11.33 -16.06
N ASP A 282 8.45 11.39 -17.32
CA ASP A 282 7.05 11.23 -17.75
C ASP A 282 6.56 9.76 -17.75
N GLU A 283 7.07 8.92 -16.85
CA GLU A 283 6.61 7.54 -16.73
C GLU A 283 5.12 7.52 -16.36
N LYS A 284 4.30 6.92 -17.23
CA LYS A 284 2.84 6.82 -17.07
C LYS A 284 2.41 5.69 -16.15
N ILE A 285 3.30 4.72 -15.90
CA ILE A 285 3.04 3.51 -15.13
C ILE A 285 4.14 3.38 -14.11
N THR A 286 3.77 3.21 -12.85
CA THR A 286 4.68 2.83 -11.78
C THR A 286 4.25 1.49 -11.22
N TYR A 287 5.19 0.56 -11.10
CA TYR A 287 4.94 -0.74 -10.50
C TYR A 287 5.05 -0.63 -8.98
N PHE A 288 4.21 -1.36 -8.25
CA PHE A 288 4.39 -1.45 -6.81
C PHE A 288 5.71 -2.19 -6.54
N PRO A 289 6.65 -1.59 -5.78
CA PRO A 289 7.80 -2.31 -5.30
C PRO A 289 7.30 -3.50 -4.47
N ASN A 290 7.88 -4.67 -4.71
CA ASN A 290 7.56 -5.87 -3.96
C ASN A 290 8.15 -5.73 -2.56
N ILE A 291 7.54 -4.92 -1.70
CA ILE A 291 8.11 -4.56 -0.40
C ILE A 291 8.13 -5.74 0.55
N VAL A 292 7.29 -6.76 0.35
CA VAL A 292 7.45 -8.04 1.07
C VAL A 292 8.73 -8.74 0.62
N GLY A 293 9.02 -8.70 -0.69
CA GLY A 293 10.30 -9.11 -1.27
C GLY A 293 11.49 -8.19 -0.92
N ASP A 294 11.27 -6.95 -0.46
CA ASP A 294 12.34 -6.00 -0.06
C ASP A 294 12.46 -5.82 1.48
N ILE A 295 11.49 -6.28 2.28
CA ILE A 295 11.61 -6.46 3.74
C ILE A 295 12.26 -7.83 4.02
N LEU A 296 12.03 -8.79 3.12
CA LEU A 296 12.84 -9.98 2.94
C LEU A 296 13.51 -9.97 1.55
N PRO A 297 14.43 -9.03 1.24
CA PRO A 297 15.34 -9.28 0.12
C PRO A 297 16.08 -10.54 0.52
N ASN A 298 15.79 -11.62 -0.21
CA ASN A 298 16.32 -12.98 -0.07
C ASN A 298 15.34 -14.10 0.26
N PHE A 299 14.03 -13.90 0.44
CA PHE A 299 13.17 -15.09 0.49
C PHE A 299 13.08 -15.78 -0.88
N HIS A 300 12.96 -14.99 -1.96
CA HIS A 300 13.05 -15.50 -3.33
C HIS A 300 14.50 -15.77 -3.77
N GLU A 301 15.50 -15.14 -3.17
CA GLU A 301 16.93 -15.37 -3.44
C GLU A 301 17.51 -16.58 -2.67
N TRP A 302 16.84 -17.04 -1.61
CA TRP A 302 17.11 -18.31 -0.93
C TRP A 302 16.52 -19.53 -1.63
N CYS A 303 15.62 -19.37 -2.60
CA CYS A 303 15.16 -20.48 -3.44
C CYS A 303 14.68 -20.05 -4.85
N PRO A 304 15.54 -19.48 -5.71
CA PRO A 304 15.22 -19.42 -7.14
C PRO A 304 15.93 -20.54 -7.93
N ASN A 305 17.05 -21.10 -7.42
CA ASN A 305 17.92 -22.02 -8.16
C ASN A 305 18.75 -22.94 -7.24
N VAL A 306 18.14 -23.74 -6.36
CA VAL A 306 18.87 -24.90 -5.79
C VAL A 306 18.95 -25.96 -6.90
N PRO A 307 20.14 -26.30 -7.43
CA PRO A 307 20.25 -27.41 -8.37
C PRO A 307 19.75 -28.68 -7.68
N GLU A 308 18.94 -29.49 -8.37
CA GLU A 308 18.25 -30.68 -7.84
C GLU A 308 19.18 -31.58 -6.98
N THR A 309 20.47 -31.60 -7.30
CA THR A 309 21.53 -32.36 -6.61
C THR A 309 21.89 -31.89 -5.20
N PHE A 310 21.48 -30.69 -4.77
CA PHE A 310 21.79 -30.15 -3.43
C PHE A 310 20.59 -30.07 -2.48
N LYS A 311 19.38 -30.47 -2.91
CA LYS A 311 18.17 -30.50 -2.07
C LYS A 311 18.33 -31.32 -0.78
N ASP A 312 19.21 -32.33 -0.78
CA ASP A 312 19.32 -33.27 0.34
C ASP A 312 20.52 -33.04 1.26
N LYS A 313 21.35 -32.00 1.01
CA LYS A 313 22.65 -31.85 1.71
C LYS A 313 22.70 -30.82 2.83
N TYR A 314 21.72 -29.91 2.94
CA TYR A 314 21.74 -28.86 3.97
C TYR A 314 20.49 -28.83 4.86
N PHE A 315 19.31 -29.17 4.32
CA PHE A 315 18.09 -29.41 5.08
C PHE A 315 17.20 -30.39 4.32
N SER A 316 16.73 -31.45 4.97
CA SER A 316 15.75 -32.34 4.35
C SER A 316 14.40 -31.62 4.19
N ARG A 317 13.62 -31.96 3.15
CA ARG A 317 12.24 -31.45 2.95
C ARG A 317 11.38 -31.56 4.21
N LYS A 318 11.62 -32.58 5.02
CA LYS A 318 10.98 -32.85 6.31
C LYS A 318 11.41 -31.88 7.43
N GLU A 319 12.60 -31.31 7.36
CA GLU A 319 13.07 -30.25 8.26
C GLU A 319 12.52 -28.87 7.86
N MET A 320 12.27 -28.63 6.57
CA MET A 320 11.56 -27.43 6.10
C MET A 320 10.07 -27.44 6.46
N GLU A 321 9.41 -28.61 6.36
CA GLU A 321 8.02 -28.79 6.81
C GLU A 321 7.83 -28.62 8.33
N ASN A 322 8.91 -28.80 9.12
CA ASN A 322 8.93 -28.52 10.57
C ASN A 322 9.37 -27.08 10.91
N LEU A 323 9.92 -26.34 9.95
CA LEU A 323 10.47 -24.99 10.13
C LEU A 323 9.35 -23.94 10.23
N LEU A 324 8.28 -24.21 9.48
CA LEU A 324 6.97 -23.58 9.52
C LEU A 324 6.03 -24.74 9.21
N GLU A 325 5.41 -25.36 10.21
CA GLU A 325 4.32 -26.27 9.88
C GLU A 325 3.31 -25.42 9.11
N LEU A 326 3.05 -25.74 7.83
CA LEU A 326 2.21 -24.93 6.95
C LEU A 326 0.83 -24.66 7.56
N LYS A 327 0.39 -25.53 8.48
CA LYS A 327 -0.80 -25.38 9.34
C LYS A 327 -0.70 -24.23 10.36
N ASP A 328 0.47 -23.82 10.80
CA ASP A 328 0.67 -22.66 11.68
C ASP A 328 0.56 -21.34 10.91
N ILE A 329 0.70 -21.35 9.58
CA ILE A 329 0.39 -20.18 8.73
C ILE A 329 -1.05 -20.24 8.24
N ILE A 330 -1.55 -21.43 7.91
CA ILE A 330 -2.91 -21.64 7.39
C ILE A 330 -3.99 -21.54 8.48
N ASN A 331 -3.67 -21.80 9.76
CA ASN A 331 -4.62 -21.57 10.85
C ASN A 331 -4.71 -20.09 11.29
N TYR A 332 -3.90 -19.20 10.71
CA TYR A 332 -3.89 -17.76 10.99
C TYR A 332 -4.21 -16.89 9.75
N LEU A 333 -4.63 -17.51 8.64
CA LEU A 333 -5.36 -16.89 7.52
C LEU A 333 -6.81 -17.35 7.56
#